data_AF-A0A3B4T3C4-F1
#
_entry.id   AF-A0A3B4T3C4-F1
#
_cell.length_a   1.000
_cell.length_b   1.000
_cell.length_c   1.000
_cell.angle_alpha   90.00
_cell.angle_beta   90.00
_cell.angle_gamma   90.00
#
_symmetry.space_group_name_H-M   'P 1'
#
loop_
_entity.id
_entity.type
_entity.pdbx_description
1 polymer ?
#
loop_
_entity_poly.entity_id
_entity_poly.type
_entity_poly.pdbx_seq_one_letter_code
_entity_poly.pdbx_strand_id
1 'polypeptide(L)'
;MNFVSTAELDIPGHTMKDRYKTILPNPESRVILRSPEEEAGPDRYINANYIRGYRGAQRAYIATQGPMVHTVGDFWDMVWQERSSIIVMVTRLKENNEVRRRCTNTCLCTITLSD
;
A
#
# COMPACT_ATOMS: atom_id res chain seq x y z
N MET A 1 -17.36 -8.14 -5.35
CA MET A 1 -16.37 -7.20 -4.79
C MET A 1 -16.36 -7.47 -3.30
N ASN A 2 -15.27 -8.07 -2.78
CA ASN A 2 -15.19 -8.38 -1.35
C ASN A 2 -14.74 -7.11 -0.64
N PHE A 3 -15.70 -6.39 -0.07
CA PHE A 3 -15.40 -5.30 0.85
C PHE A 3 -14.90 -5.93 2.14
N VAL A 4 -13.63 -5.70 2.46
CA VAL A 4 -13.02 -6.17 3.71
C VAL A 4 -13.64 -5.36 4.85
N SER A 5 -14.19 -6.06 5.84
CA SER A 5 -14.72 -5.38 7.02
C SER A 5 -13.60 -5.09 8.01
N THR A 6 -13.75 -4.06 8.84
CA THR A 6 -12.80 -3.78 9.94
C THR A 6 -12.64 -4.94 10.91
N ALA A 7 -13.60 -5.86 10.97
CA ALA A 7 -13.56 -7.05 11.83
C ALA A 7 -12.65 -8.16 11.29
N GLU A 8 -12.34 -8.15 9.98
CA GLU A 8 -11.48 -9.15 9.34
C GLU A 8 -9.98 -8.78 9.41
N LEU A 9 -9.67 -7.55 9.85
CA LEU A 9 -8.33 -6.98 9.81
C LEU A 9 -7.83 -6.71 11.24
N ASP A 10 -7.49 -7.78 11.96
CA ASP A 10 -6.99 -7.72 13.34
C ASP A 10 -5.48 -7.43 13.39
N ILE A 11 -5.10 -6.20 13.02
CA ILE A 11 -3.70 -5.73 13.06
C ILE A 11 -3.57 -4.51 13.97
N PRO A 12 -2.90 -4.62 15.13
CA PRO A 12 -2.74 -3.50 16.05
C PRO A 12 -2.14 -2.25 15.37
N GLY A 13 -2.79 -1.10 15.55
CA GLY A 13 -2.30 0.18 15.03
C GLY A 13 -2.50 0.43 13.53
N HIS A 14 -3.18 -0.48 12.79
CA HIS A 14 -3.46 -0.29 11.35
C HIS A 14 -4.21 1.01 11.07
N THR A 15 -5.14 1.38 11.96
CA THR A 15 -5.97 2.60 11.85
C THR A 15 -5.17 3.89 11.80
N MET A 16 -3.96 3.92 12.37
CA MET A 16 -3.07 5.09 12.26
C MET A 16 -2.37 5.14 10.91
N LYS A 17 -2.18 3.99 10.25
CA LYS A 17 -1.50 3.88 8.95
C LYS A 17 -2.47 3.92 7.76
N ASP A 18 -3.78 3.82 7.99
CA ASP A 18 -4.80 3.92 6.96
C ASP A 18 -5.23 5.38 6.71
N ARG A 19 -5.17 5.80 5.45
CA ARG A 19 -5.67 7.12 5.04
C ARG A 19 -7.19 7.20 5.12
N TYR A 20 -7.87 6.11 4.77
CA TYR A 20 -9.32 5.99 4.77
C TYR A 20 -9.72 4.73 5.55
N LYS A 21 -10.46 4.91 6.65
CA LYS A 21 -10.89 3.79 7.52
C LYS A 21 -11.79 2.76 6.83
N THR A 22 -12.39 3.15 5.71
CA THR A 22 -13.29 2.32 4.91
C THR A 22 -12.60 1.61 3.75
N ILE A 23 -11.32 1.93 3.48
CA ILE A 23 -10.55 1.33 2.38
C ILE A 23 -9.41 0.54 3.01
N LEU A 24 -9.68 -0.72 3.26
CA LEU A 24 -8.78 -1.64 3.92
C LEU A 24 -8.21 -2.66 2.92
N PRO A 25 -6.95 -3.09 3.11
CA PRO A 25 -6.36 -4.07 2.22
C PRO A 25 -6.98 -5.45 2.45
N ASN A 26 -7.12 -6.24 1.39
CA ASN A 26 -7.54 -7.64 1.50
C ASN A 26 -6.51 -8.47 2.29
N PRO A 27 -6.88 -9.16 3.39
CA PRO A 27 -5.97 -9.99 4.18
C PRO A 27 -5.21 -11.03 3.36
N GLU A 28 -5.84 -11.64 2.35
CA GLU A 28 -5.23 -12.70 1.54
C GLU A 28 -4.14 -12.22 0.58
N SER A 29 -4.24 -10.97 0.12
CA SER A 29 -3.32 -10.41 -0.86
C SER A 29 -2.55 -9.20 -0.35
N ARG A 30 -2.60 -8.90 0.96
CA ARG A 30 -1.91 -7.73 1.51
C ARG A 30 -0.41 -7.87 1.40
N VAL A 31 0.27 -6.74 1.23
CA VAL A 31 1.73 -6.70 1.33
C VAL A 31 2.10 -6.68 2.81
N ILE A 32 3.09 -7.48 3.17
CA ILE A 32 3.65 -7.58 4.53
C ILE A 32 5.05 -7.02 4.49
N LEU A 33 5.32 -5.98 5.29
CA LEU A 33 6.65 -5.39 5.40
C LEU A 33 7.48 -6.14 6.43
N ARG A 34 8.62 -6.65 5.98
CA ARG A 34 9.58 -7.37 6.83
C ARG A 34 10.51 -6.37 7.51
N SER A 35 11.00 -6.73 8.70
CA SER A 35 12.06 -5.97 9.36
C SER A 35 13.38 -6.18 8.60
N PRO A 36 14.14 -5.12 8.27
CA PRO A 36 15.47 -5.29 7.69
C PRO A 36 16.50 -5.78 8.71
N GLU A 37 16.26 -5.55 10.01
CA GLU A 37 17.28 -5.73 11.06
C GLU A 37 17.22 -7.07 11.79
N GLU A 38 16.22 -7.93 11.54
CA GLU A 38 16.21 -9.30 12.09
C GLU A 38 15.11 -10.13 11.41
N GLU A 39 15.42 -11.41 11.15
CA GLU A 39 14.49 -12.41 10.61
C GLU A 39 13.32 -12.72 11.57
N ALA A 40 13.31 -12.12 12.77
CA ALA A 40 12.37 -12.38 13.88
C ALA A 40 11.57 -11.15 14.38
N GLY A 41 11.66 -10.00 13.70
CA GLY A 41 10.83 -8.83 14.05
C GLY A 41 9.35 -9.02 13.69
N PRO A 42 8.40 -8.35 14.40
CA PRO A 42 6.99 -8.45 14.08
C PRO A 42 6.68 -7.87 12.70
N ASP A 43 5.83 -8.55 11.93
CA ASP A 43 5.37 -8.11 10.63
C ASP A 43 4.78 -6.70 10.69
N ARG A 44 5.29 -5.80 9.84
CA ARG A 44 4.82 -4.42 9.79
C ARG A 44 3.68 -4.27 8.78
N TYR A 45 2.71 -3.45 9.16
CA TYR A 45 1.57 -3.12 8.33
C TYR A 45 1.86 -2.00 7.34
N ILE A 46 1.41 -2.19 6.10
CA ILE A 46 1.20 -1.16 5.09
C ILE A 46 -0.12 -1.42 4.37
N ASN A 47 -0.87 -0.36 4.04
CA ASN A 47 -2.09 -0.46 3.26
C ASN A 47 -1.75 -0.63 1.77
N ALA A 48 -1.53 -1.88 1.38
CA ALA A 48 -1.20 -2.28 0.02
C ALA A 48 -1.63 -3.73 -0.27
N ASN A 49 -1.96 -4.02 -1.52
CA ASN A 49 -2.31 -5.35 -2.00
C ASN A 49 -1.59 -5.72 -3.28
N TYR A 50 -1.19 -6.99 -3.39
CA TYR A 50 -0.79 -7.60 -4.65
C TYR A 50 -1.98 -7.73 -5.60
N ILE A 51 -1.76 -7.33 -6.84
CA ILE A 51 -2.70 -7.45 -7.95
C ILE A 51 -2.08 -8.40 -8.98
N ARG A 52 -2.92 -9.27 -9.52
CA ARG A 52 -2.53 -10.21 -10.58
C ARG A 52 -2.42 -9.48 -11.91
N GLY A 53 -1.39 -9.81 -12.69
CA GLY A 53 -1.16 -9.29 -14.02
C GLY A 53 -1.94 -10.04 -15.09
N TYR A 54 -1.66 -9.68 -16.34
CA TYR A 54 -2.20 -10.37 -17.51
C TYR A 54 -1.86 -11.88 -17.46
N ARG A 55 -2.81 -12.73 -17.88
CA ARG A 55 -2.70 -14.20 -17.83
C ARG A 55 -2.45 -14.80 -16.44
N GLY A 56 -2.82 -14.10 -15.38
CA GLY A 56 -2.76 -14.64 -14.03
C GLY A 56 -1.35 -14.62 -13.42
N ALA A 57 -0.43 -13.84 -13.99
CA ALA A 57 0.87 -13.55 -13.37
C ALA A 57 0.64 -13.06 -11.93
N GLN A 58 1.10 -13.84 -10.96
CA GLN A 58 0.91 -13.49 -9.56
C GLN A 58 1.81 -12.31 -9.21
N ARG A 59 1.31 -11.41 -8.35
CA ARG A 59 2.07 -10.26 -7.82
C ARG A 59 2.65 -9.32 -8.89
N ALA A 60 2.14 -9.31 -10.12
CA ALA A 60 2.66 -8.44 -11.18
C ALA A 60 2.61 -6.94 -10.82
N TYR A 61 1.64 -6.57 -9.97
CA TYR A 61 1.43 -5.20 -9.53
C TYR A 61 1.19 -5.15 -8.02
N ILE A 62 1.53 -4.02 -7.41
CA ILE A 62 1.03 -3.66 -6.08
C ILE A 62 0.14 -2.44 -6.22
N ALA A 63 -1.03 -2.44 -5.58
CA ALA A 63 -1.81 -1.23 -5.37
C ALA A 63 -1.68 -0.82 -3.91
N THR A 64 -1.29 0.42 -3.66
CA THR A 64 -1.17 0.97 -2.30
C THR A 64 -1.71 2.37 -2.25
N GLN A 65 -2.27 2.76 -1.10
CA GLN A 65 -2.71 4.14 -0.87
C GLN A 65 -1.58 5.16 -1.05
N GLY A 66 -1.95 6.44 -1.23
CA GLY A 66 -0.96 7.51 -1.26
C GLY A 66 -0.27 7.65 0.11
N PRO A 67 1.07 7.66 0.17
CA PRO A 67 1.79 7.67 1.43
C PRO A 67 1.41 8.90 2.27
N MET A 68 1.18 8.67 3.55
CA MET A 68 0.98 9.72 4.56
C MET A 68 2.35 10.11 5.13
N VAL A 69 2.45 11.25 5.80
CA VAL A 69 3.74 11.76 6.29
C VAL A 69 4.47 10.77 7.21
N HIS A 70 3.74 10.04 8.03
CA HIS A 70 4.28 9.02 8.93
C HIS A 70 4.36 7.61 8.31
N THR A 71 3.97 7.43 7.04
CA THR A 71 4.07 6.15 6.33
C THR A 71 4.99 6.23 5.10
N VAL A 72 5.72 7.34 4.92
CA VAL A 72 6.69 7.48 3.81
C VAL A 72 7.82 6.47 3.93
N GLY A 73 8.32 6.21 5.15
CA GLY A 73 9.34 5.20 5.41
C GLY A 73 8.85 3.80 5.02
N ASP A 74 7.69 3.40 5.54
CA ASP A 74 7.05 2.11 5.20
C ASP A 74 6.85 1.95 3.68
N PHE A 75 6.52 3.02 2.96
CA PHE A 75 6.39 3.00 1.50
C PHE A 75 7.71 2.71 0.79
N TRP A 76 8.81 3.35 1.20
CA TRP A 76 10.12 3.07 0.59
C TRP A 76 10.66 1.70 0.96
N ASP A 77 10.39 1.23 2.18
CA ASP A 77 10.71 -0.14 2.59
C ASP A 77 9.99 -1.15 1.69
N MET A 78 8.73 -0.90 1.34
CA MET A 78 7.96 -1.73 0.41
C MET A 78 8.62 -1.75 -0.98
N VAL A 79 8.97 -0.57 -1.51
CA VAL A 79 9.61 -0.41 -2.82
C VAL A 79 10.93 -1.18 -2.86
N TRP A 80 11.73 -1.08 -1.80
CA TRP A 80 13.00 -1.77 -1.67
C TRP A 80 12.84 -3.29 -1.54
N GLN A 81 11.98 -3.75 -0.63
CA GLN A 81 11.70 -5.17 -0.38
C GLN A 81 11.25 -5.88 -1.67
N GLU A 82 10.34 -5.25 -2.40
CA GLU A 82 9.71 -5.81 -3.59
C GLU A 82 10.53 -5.53 -4.87
N ARG A 83 11.73 -4.91 -4.75
CA ARG A 83 12.61 -4.58 -5.89
C ARG A 83 11.88 -3.84 -7.01
N SER A 84 11.07 -2.89 -6.59
CA SER A 84 10.16 -2.16 -7.44
C SER A 84 10.91 -1.22 -8.38
N SER A 85 10.76 -1.40 -9.69
CA SER A 85 11.49 -0.58 -10.68
C SER A 85 10.72 0.65 -11.14
N ILE A 86 9.39 0.62 -11.07
CA ILE A 86 8.51 1.67 -11.59
C ILE A 86 7.45 1.99 -10.53
N ILE A 87 7.20 3.28 -10.30
CA ILE A 87 6.11 3.78 -9.47
C ILE A 87 5.23 4.67 -10.33
N VAL A 88 3.96 4.29 -10.51
CA VAL A 88 2.99 5.07 -11.29
C VAL A 88 2.04 5.80 -10.36
N MET A 89 2.06 7.13 -10.33
CA MET A 89 1.12 7.93 -9.54
C MET A 89 -0.04 8.43 -10.41
N VAL A 90 -1.25 7.96 -10.14
CA VAL A 90 -2.45 8.25 -10.96
C VAL A 90 -3.30 9.43 -10.47
N THR A 91 -2.87 10.16 -9.43
CA THR A 91 -3.66 11.27 -8.89
C THR A 91 -2.98 12.62 -9.05
N ARG A 92 -3.79 13.65 -9.35
CA ARG A 92 -3.32 15.03 -9.34
C ARG A 92 -3.19 15.49 -7.88
N LEU A 93 -2.16 16.29 -7.59
CA LEU A 93 -1.98 16.88 -6.26
C LEU A 93 -3.13 17.83 -5.86
N LYS A 94 -3.92 18.30 -6.83
CA LYS A 94 -4.99 19.28 -6.64
C LYS A 94 -6.25 18.83 -7.38
N GLU A 95 -7.33 18.58 -6.65
CA GLU A 95 -8.69 18.51 -7.17
C GLU A 95 -9.49 19.66 -6.52
N ASN A 96 -10.12 20.51 -7.34
CA ASN A 96 -11.11 21.53 -6.95
C ASN A 96 -10.69 22.60 -5.93
N ASN A 97 -9.85 23.57 -6.34
CA ASN A 97 -9.60 24.86 -5.69
C ASN A 97 -9.18 24.90 -4.20
N GLU A 98 -9.13 23.78 -3.50
CA GLU A 98 -8.41 23.67 -2.23
C GLU A 98 -6.95 23.34 -2.52
N VAL A 99 -6.02 24.12 -1.95
CA VAL A 99 -4.61 23.74 -1.87
C VAL A 99 -4.51 22.60 -0.86
N ARG A 100 -4.82 21.38 -1.29
CA ARG A 100 -4.58 20.17 -0.50
C ARG A 100 -3.07 19.97 -0.44
N ARG A 101 -2.46 20.37 0.69
CA ARG A 101 -1.01 20.31 0.92
C ARG A 101 -0.41 18.90 0.87
N ARG A 102 -1.21 17.85 0.64
CA ARG A 102 -0.79 16.43 0.61
C ARG A 102 -1.66 15.64 -0.38
N CYS A 103 -1.03 14.76 -1.17
CA CYS A 103 -1.69 13.79 -2.06
C CYS A 103 -2.82 13.13 -1.30
N THR A 104 -4.06 13.33 -1.72
CA THR A 104 -5.22 12.99 -0.90
C THR A 104 -6.19 12.03 -1.56
N ASN A 105 -6.08 11.75 -2.84
CA ASN A 105 -6.91 10.72 -3.45
C ASN A 105 -6.07 9.50 -3.78
N THR A 106 -6.66 8.33 -3.55
CA THR A 106 -6.16 6.98 -3.79
C THR A 106 -5.02 6.97 -4.82
N CYS A 107 -3.77 6.98 -4.37
CA CYS A 107 -2.72 6.56 -5.27
C CYS A 107 -3.09 5.12 -5.62
N LEU A 108 -3.29 4.81 -6.88
CA LEU A 108 -2.99 3.47 -7.35
C LEU A 108 -1.52 3.55 -7.71
N CYS A 109 -0.63 3.52 -6.70
CA CYS A 109 0.79 3.41 -6.98
C CYS A 109 1.04 2.01 -7.50
N THR A 110 0.89 1.81 -8.81
CA THR A 110 1.20 0.54 -9.45
C THR A 110 2.72 0.40 -9.45
N ILE A 111 3.20 -0.50 -8.61
CA ILE A 111 4.57 -0.94 -8.61
C ILE A 111 4.70 -2.15 -9.52
N THR A 112 5.59 -2.11 -10.50
CA THR A 112 5.97 -3.29 -11.27
C THR A 112 7.13 -4.00 -10.57
N LEU A 113 6.92 -5.26 -10.21
CA LEU A 113 8.01 -6.14 -9.76
C LEU A 113 8.87 -6.49 -10.98
N SER A 114 10.18 -6.32 -10.89
CA SER A 114 11.10 -6.86 -11.89
C SER A 114 11.20 -8.38 -11.72
N ASP A 115 11.05 -9.12 -12.82
CA ASP A 115 11.22 -10.59 -12.90
C ASP A 115 12.55 -11.08 -12.31
#